data_AF-A0AAU9DI31-F1
#
_entry.id   AF-A0AAU9DI31-F1
#
_cell.length_a   1.000
_cell.length_b   1.000
_cell.length_c   1.000
_cell.angle_alpha   90.00
_cell.angle_beta   90.00
_cell.angle_gamma   90.00
#
_symmetry.space_group_name_H-M   'P 1'
#
loop_
_entity.id
_entity.type
_entity.pdbx_description
1 polymer ?
#
loop_
_entity_poly.entity_id
_entity_poly.type
_entity_poly.pdbx_seq_one_letter_code
_entity_poly.pdbx_strand_id
1 'polypeptide(L)'
;MERDVVCLVDGNKHLYDRGAYLWTLRPSIVNRIRRDYPKARNQDFICFEHLLPYQVEMIQSMMRSDEKQIDKLNRKLTRTMEDQEYRVTDVNETLKETQTFGQKIADRVAEIAGSWGFIIFYIIVLVGWIVINGLHVFGITFDPYPFILLNLFLSCIAALQAPVIMMSQNRAAYRDRMSSENDYHINLKTEEELRILHAKMDHLMQHQFDHNLEIQAMIFEILSEIRITQKK
;
A
#
# COMPACT_ATOMS: atom_id res chain seq x y z
N MET A 1 55.00 34.60 16.31
CA MET A 1 55.78 33.35 16.28
C MET A 1 55.01 32.35 15.46
N GLU A 2 55.22 32.35 14.14
CA GLU A 2 54.73 31.30 13.26
C GLU A 2 55.50 30.02 13.61
N ARG A 3 54.79 28.97 14.05
CA ARG A 3 55.39 27.68 14.32
C ARG A 3 55.23 26.81 13.08
N ASP A 4 56.34 26.60 12.39
CA ASP A 4 56.42 25.64 11.29
C ASP A 4 56.33 24.21 11.84
N VAL A 5 55.50 23.39 11.20
CA VAL A 5 55.32 21.97 11.49
C VAL A 5 55.59 21.15 10.24
N VAL A 6 56.07 19.93 10.40
CA VAL A 6 56.42 19.05 9.27
C VAL A 6 55.24 18.14 8.96
N CYS A 7 54.80 18.12 7.70
CA CYS A 7 53.74 17.24 7.25
C CYS A 7 54.26 15.81 7.05
N LEU A 8 53.47 14.84 7.49
CA LEU A 8 53.75 13.40 7.42
C LEU A 8 53.91 12.88 5.98
N VAL A 9 53.21 13.49 5.01
CA VAL A 9 53.09 12.98 3.64
C VAL A 9 54.24 13.45 2.75
N ASP A 10 54.51 14.76 2.74
CA ASP A 10 55.52 15.37 1.86
C ASP A 10 56.83 15.75 2.57
N GLY A 11 56.87 15.71 3.90
CA GLY A 11 58.04 16.08 4.69
C GLY A 11 58.38 17.58 4.67
N ASN A 12 57.53 18.42 4.07
CA ASN A 12 57.76 19.86 3.98
C ASN A 12 57.29 20.57 5.25
N LYS A 13 57.82 21.77 5.48
CA LYS A 13 57.36 22.68 6.54
C LYS A 13 56.11 23.41 6.10
N HIS A 14 55.06 23.33 6.91
CA HIS A 14 53.80 24.00 6.74
C HIS A 14 53.49 24.86 7.95
N LEU A 15 52.71 25.93 7.77
CA LEU A 15 52.16 26.69 8.89
C LEU A 15 51.20 25.81 9.69
N TYR A 16 51.23 25.92 11.02
CA TYR A 16 50.41 25.09 11.91
C TYR A 16 48.89 25.20 11.66
N ASP A 17 48.42 26.30 11.07
CA ASP A 17 47.02 26.56 10.77
C ASP A 17 46.56 25.97 9.43
N ARG A 18 47.47 25.48 8.59
CA ARG A 18 47.19 24.88 7.27
C ARG A 18 47.14 23.35 7.30
N GLY A 19 46.77 22.78 8.44
CA GLY A 19 46.61 21.34 8.60
C GLY A 19 46.08 20.96 9.96
N ALA A 20 46.10 19.66 10.23
CA ALA A 20 45.59 19.07 11.45
C ALA A 20 46.54 17.99 11.96
N TYR A 21 46.47 17.73 13.26
CA TYR A 21 47.17 16.59 13.85
C TYR A 21 46.29 15.35 13.81
N LEU A 22 46.90 14.18 13.70
CA LEU A 22 46.13 12.93 13.57
C LEU A 22 45.18 12.68 14.76
N TRP A 23 45.49 13.17 15.96
CA TRP A 23 44.61 13.04 17.12
C TRP A 23 43.33 13.90 17.04
N THR A 24 43.30 14.97 16.25
CA THR A 24 42.11 15.83 16.10
C THR A 24 41.15 15.31 15.04
N LEU A 25 41.61 14.40 14.18
CA LEU A 25 40.82 13.87 13.06
C LEU A 25 39.88 12.75 13.50
N ARG A 26 38.81 12.55 12.73
CA ARG A 26 37.88 11.43 12.94
C ARG A 26 38.62 10.08 12.84
N PRO A 27 38.32 9.10 13.71
CA PRO A 27 39.01 7.79 13.70
C PRO A 27 39.01 7.10 12.34
N SER A 28 37.90 7.23 11.58
CA SER A 28 37.76 6.65 10.24
C SER A 28 38.78 7.21 9.23
N ILE A 29 39.08 8.51 9.31
CA ILE A 29 40.08 9.18 8.46
C ILE A 29 41.49 8.76 8.91
N VAL A 30 41.77 8.75 10.21
CA VAL A 30 43.06 8.31 10.77
C VAL A 30 43.38 6.87 10.36
N ASN A 31 42.39 5.98 10.40
CA ASN A 31 42.55 4.59 10.01
C ASN A 31 42.87 4.43 8.51
N ARG A 32 42.33 5.31 7.65
CA ARG A 32 42.68 5.36 6.22
C ARG A 32 44.10 5.87 6.03
N ILE A 33 44.47 6.98 6.66
CA ILE A 33 45.84 7.52 6.60
C ILE A 33 46.87 6.47 7.07
N ARG A 34 46.57 5.73 8.15
CA ARG A 34 47.43 4.65 8.66
C ARG A 34 47.57 3.45 7.72
N ARG A 35 46.61 3.22 6.83
CA ARG A 35 46.73 2.16 5.82
C ARG A 35 47.87 2.48 4.84
N ASP A 36 47.98 3.75 4.47
CA ASP A 36 48.99 4.22 3.51
C ASP A 36 50.31 4.59 4.22
N TYR A 37 50.23 5.04 5.49
CA TYR A 37 51.35 5.39 6.35
C TYR A 37 51.33 4.61 7.67
N PRO A 38 51.77 3.34 7.71
CA PRO A 38 51.64 2.46 8.89
C PRO A 38 52.39 2.94 10.13
N LYS A 39 53.44 3.76 9.95
CA LYS A 39 54.26 4.31 11.04
C LYS A 39 53.68 5.60 11.63
N ALA A 40 52.53 6.07 11.13
CA ALA A 40 51.91 7.32 11.57
C ALA A 40 51.43 7.24 13.02
N ARG A 41 51.97 8.12 13.86
CA ARG A 41 51.61 8.30 15.26
C ARG A 41 50.48 9.33 15.36
N ASN A 42 49.71 9.27 16.44
CA ASN A 42 48.65 10.26 16.71
C ASN A 42 49.20 11.69 16.70
N GLN A 43 50.49 11.87 17.05
CA GLN A 43 51.14 13.16 17.15
C GLN A 43 51.62 13.77 15.83
N ASP A 44 51.53 13.02 14.74
CA ASP A 44 52.01 13.51 13.46
C ASP A 44 51.01 14.52 12.85
N PHE A 45 51.53 15.45 12.04
CA PHE A 45 50.76 16.52 11.40
C PHE A 45 50.54 16.20 9.92
N ILE A 46 49.37 16.55 9.37
CA ILE A 46 49.06 16.44 7.95
C ILE A 46 48.48 17.77 7.45
N CYS A 47 49.00 18.29 6.34
CA CYS A 47 48.47 19.53 5.74
C CYS A 47 47.15 19.27 5.02
N PHE A 48 46.31 20.31 4.88
CA PHE A 48 44.97 20.18 4.29
C PHE A 48 44.98 19.65 2.85
N GLU A 49 45.99 20.01 2.04
CA GLU A 49 46.13 19.50 0.66
C GLU A 49 46.27 17.97 0.63
N HIS A 50 47.01 17.38 1.57
CA HIS A 50 47.19 15.93 1.67
C HIS A 50 46.09 15.24 2.50
N LEU A 51 45.34 15.98 3.32
CA LEU A 51 44.18 15.46 4.06
C LEU A 51 42.95 15.32 3.18
N LEU A 52 42.74 16.26 2.25
CA LEU A 52 41.56 16.37 1.41
C LEU A 52 41.18 15.08 0.66
N PRO A 53 42.12 14.34 0.02
CA PRO A 53 41.77 13.08 -0.67
C PRO A 53 41.12 12.06 0.26
N TYR A 54 41.58 11.95 1.52
CA TYR A 54 41.03 11.01 2.50
C TYR A 54 39.63 11.41 2.95
N GLN A 55 39.35 12.71 3.10
CA GLN A 55 38.01 13.21 3.43
C GLN A 55 37.03 12.99 2.27
N VAL A 56 37.43 13.31 1.03
CA VAL A 56 36.59 13.10 -0.16
C VAL A 56 36.27 11.62 -0.36
N GLU A 57 37.26 10.74 -0.21
CA GLU A 57 37.04 9.29 -0.33
C GLU A 57 36.11 8.75 0.77
N MET A 58 36.17 9.33 1.98
CA MET A 58 35.24 9.01 3.06
C MET A 58 33.81 9.33 2.67
N ILE A 59 33.52 10.55 2.20
CA ILE A 59 32.19 10.98 1.72
C ILE A 59 31.70 10.04 0.60
N GLN A 60 32.55 9.75 -0.38
CA GLN A 60 32.18 8.84 -1.47
C GLN A 60 31.88 7.42 -0.98
N SER A 61 32.63 6.92 0.02
CA SER A 61 32.37 5.59 0.59
C SER A 61 31.04 5.52 1.34
N MET A 62 30.72 6.61 2.05
CA MET A 62 29.47 6.88 2.73
C MET A 62 28.28 6.86 1.75
N MET A 63 28.34 7.67 0.68
CA MET A 63 27.31 7.71 -0.36
C MET A 63 27.09 6.36 -1.07
N ARG A 64 28.17 5.64 -1.41
CA ARG A 64 28.08 4.30 -2.03
C ARG A 64 27.46 3.25 -1.10
N SER A 65 27.64 3.39 0.21
CA SER A 65 27.01 2.49 1.18
C SER A 65 25.50 2.72 1.22
N ASP A 66 25.08 3.98 1.27
CA ASP A 66 23.67 4.38 1.28
C ASP A 66 22.92 3.91 0.03
N GLU A 67 23.52 4.09 -1.14
CA GLU A 67 22.98 3.61 -2.42
C GLU A 67 22.72 2.09 -2.39
N LYS A 68 23.69 1.31 -1.88
CA LYS A 68 23.56 -0.15 -1.75
C LYS A 68 22.45 -0.55 -0.77
N GLN A 69 22.27 0.20 0.33
CA GLN A 69 21.20 -0.07 1.29
C GLN A 69 19.82 0.18 0.69
N ILE A 70 19.66 1.30 -0.02
CA ILE A 70 18.41 1.64 -0.73
C ILE A 70 18.08 0.56 -1.78
N ASP A 71 19.07 0.16 -2.58
CA ASP A 71 18.90 -0.83 -3.63
C ASP A 71 18.54 -2.22 -3.06
N LYS A 72 19.12 -2.60 -1.90
CA LYS A 72 18.72 -3.80 -1.16
C LYS A 72 17.27 -3.73 -0.68
N LEU A 73 16.84 -2.57 -0.17
CA LEU A 73 15.47 -2.37 0.30
C LEU A 73 14.46 -2.39 -0.85
N ASN A 74 14.78 -1.73 -1.96
CA ASN A 74 13.95 -1.73 -3.17
C ASN A 74 13.81 -3.13 -3.75
N ARG A 75 14.89 -3.91 -3.86
CA ARG A 75 14.79 -5.32 -4.31
C ARG A 75 13.90 -6.18 -3.42
N LYS A 76 13.94 -5.97 -2.10
CA LYS A 76 13.08 -6.70 -1.16
C LYS A 76 11.60 -6.36 -1.41
N LEU A 77 11.30 -5.07 -1.62
CA LEU A 77 9.96 -4.59 -1.95
C LEU A 77 9.48 -5.14 -3.30
N THR A 78 10.29 -5.02 -4.36
CA THR A 78 9.93 -5.52 -5.70
C THR A 78 9.59 -7.00 -5.66
N ARG A 79 10.35 -7.82 -4.94
CA ARG A 79 10.02 -9.25 -4.79
C ARG A 79 8.69 -9.49 -4.07
N THR A 80 8.40 -8.75 -3.00
CA THR A 80 7.12 -8.88 -2.29
C THR A 80 5.94 -8.40 -3.13
N MET A 81 6.14 -7.39 -4.00
CA MET A 81 5.10 -6.88 -4.89
C MET A 81 4.90 -7.73 -6.14
N GLU A 82 5.96 -8.29 -6.72
CA GLU A 82 5.94 -9.09 -7.95
C GLU A 82 5.35 -10.50 -7.72
N ASP A 83 5.53 -11.06 -6.53
CA ASP A 83 4.92 -12.33 -6.11
C ASP A 83 3.40 -12.19 -5.83
N GLN A 84 2.94 -10.95 -5.65
CA GLN A 84 1.55 -10.64 -5.32
C GLN A 84 0.75 -10.25 -6.56
N GLU A 85 0.61 -11.20 -7.48
CA GLU A 85 -0.20 -11.07 -8.69
C GLU A 85 -1.57 -10.43 -8.33
N TYR A 86 -1.80 -9.23 -8.85
CA TYR A 86 -3.01 -8.44 -8.63
C TYR A 86 -4.15 -9.08 -9.41
N ARG A 87 -4.66 -10.20 -8.91
CA ARG A 87 -5.90 -10.77 -9.42
C ARG A 87 -7.04 -10.20 -8.59
N VAL A 88 -7.53 -9.03 -8.99
CA VAL A 88 -8.86 -8.57 -8.59
C VAL A 88 -9.81 -9.66 -9.05
N THR A 89 -10.24 -10.51 -8.13
CA THR A 89 -11.23 -11.52 -8.44
C THR A 89 -12.55 -10.78 -8.49
N ASP A 90 -13.11 -10.61 -9.68
CA ASP A 90 -14.48 -10.13 -9.79
C ASP A 90 -15.40 -11.25 -9.27
N VAL A 91 -15.77 -11.12 -8.01
CA VAL A 91 -16.70 -12.02 -7.31
C VAL A 91 -18.00 -12.12 -8.11
N ASN A 92 -18.42 -11.06 -8.78
CA ASN A 92 -19.67 -11.04 -9.54
C ASN A 92 -19.56 -11.80 -10.88
N GLU A 93 -18.40 -11.77 -11.51
CA GLU A 93 -18.12 -12.52 -12.75
C GLU A 93 -18.09 -14.04 -12.47
N THR A 94 -17.32 -14.46 -11.46
CA THR A 94 -17.25 -15.86 -11.02
C THR A 94 -18.61 -16.43 -10.57
N LEU A 95 -19.44 -15.60 -9.92
CA LEU A 95 -20.78 -15.99 -9.51
C LEU A 95 -21.79 -16.03 -10.68
N LYS A 96 -21.61 -15.22 -11.73
CA LYS A 96 -22.48 -15.24 -12.92
C LYS A 96 -22.25 -16.48 -13.78
N GLU A 97 -21.00 -16.94 -13.90
CA GLU A 97 -20.64 -18.13 -14.67
C GLU A 97 -21.23 -19.43 -14.10
N THR A 98 -21.52 -19.44 -12.80
CA THR A 98 -22.00 -20.63 -12.08
C THR A 98 -23.53 -20.70 -11.94
N GLN A 99 -24.29 -19.71 -12.45
CA GLN A 99 -25.75 -19.68 -12.31
C GLN A 99 -26.48 -20.69 -13.20
N THR A 100 -27.34 -21.50 -12.60
CA THR A 100 -28.21 -22.44 -13.33
C THR A 100 -29.42 -21.73 -13.95
N PHE A 101 -30.04 -22.37 -14.95
CA PHE A 101 -31.23 -21.82 -15.62
C PHE A 101 -32.40 -21.56 -14.66
N GLY A 102 -32.65 -22.47 -13.72
CA GLY A 102 -33.70 -22.31 -12.71
C GLY A 102 -33.45 -21.13 -11.77
N GLN A 103 -32.19 -20.85 -11.42
CA GLN A 103 -31.82 -19.70 -10.61
C GLN A 103 -32.05 -18.38 -11.34
N LYS A 104 -31.75 -18.32 -12.65
CA LYS A 104 -32.02 -17.14 -13.49
C LYS A 104 -33.50 -16.81 -13.57
N ILE A 105 -34.36 -17.82 -13.67
CA ILE A 105 -35.82 -17.63 -13.68
C ILE A 105 -36.29 -17.16 -12.30
N ALA A 106 -35.83 -17.81 -11.22
CA ALA A 106 -36.21 -17.43 -9.85
C ALA A 106 -35.83 -15.98 -9.52
N ASP A 107 -34.65 -15.52 -9.94
CA ASP A 107 -34.23 -14.12 -9.78
C ASP A 107 -35.17 -13.15 -10.50
N ARG A 108 -35.50 -13.41 -11.77
CA ARG A 108 -36.42 -12.55 -12.51
C ARG A 108 -37.82 -12.53 -11.92
N VAL A 109 -38.32 -13.68 -11.48
CA VAL A 109 -39.64 -13.76 -10.83
C VAL A 109 -39.63 -12.96 -9.53
N ALA A 110 -38.57 -13.06 -8.72
CA ALA A 110 -38.44 -12.29 -7.49
C ALA A 110 -38.33 -10.77 -7.75
N GLU A 111 -37.59 -10.34 -8.77
CA GLU A 111 -37.49 -8.93 -9.17
C GLU A 111 -38.84 -8.35 -9.61
N ILE A 112 -39.60 -9.10 -10.41
CA ILE A 112 -40.93 -8.67 -10.87
C ILE A 112 -41.92 -8.61 -9.70
N ALA A 113 -41.95 -9.66 -8.86
CA ALA A 113 -42.84 -9.74 -7.71
C ALA A 113 -42.52 -8.70 -6.62
N GLY A 114 -41.27 -8.23 -6.54
CA GLY A 114 -40.83 -7.16 -5.63
C GLY A 114 -41.14 -5.74 -6.11
N SER A 115 -41.72 -5.56 -7.29
CA SER A 115 -41.98 -4.23 -7.87
C SER A 115 -43.30 -3.62 -7.37
N TRP A 116 -43.29 -2.31 -7.13
CA TRP A 116 -44.50 -1.55 -6.75
C TRP A 116 -45.62 -1.63 -7.80
N GLY A 117 -45.26 -1.67 -9.08
CA GLY A 117 -46.23 -1.82 -10.18
C GLY A 117 -46.97 -3.17 -10.14
N PHE A 118 -46.26 -4.26 -9.82
CA PHE A 118 -46.86 -5.58 -9.68
C PHE A 118 -47.87 -5.63 -8.53
N ILE A 119 -47.55 -5.02 -7.39
CA ILE A 119 -48.46 -4.94 -6.22
C ILE A 119 -49.76 -4.23 -6.59
N ILE A 120 -49.67 -3.08 -7.27
CA ILE A 120 -50.86 -2.30 -7.68
C ILE A 120 -51.70 -3.07 -8.70
N PHE A 121 -51.07 -3.66 -9.71
CA PHE A 121 -51.76 -4.49 -10.71
C PHE A 121 -52.49 -5.68 -10.05
N TYR A 122 -51.83 -6.37 -9.12
CA TYR A 122 -52.39 -7.49 -8.40
C TYR A 122 -53.63 -7.11 -7.58
N ILE A 123 -53.61 -5.95 -6.91
CA ILE A 123 -54.76 -5.40 -6.18
C ILE A 123 -55.92 -5.08 -7.14
N ILE A 124 -55.65 -4.48 -8.30
CA ILE A 124 -56.68 -4.16 -9.31
C ILE A 124 -57.35 -5.44 -9.81
N VAL A 125 -56.57 -6.47 -10.14
CA VAL A 125 -57.10 -7.77 -10.59
C VAL A 125 -57.97 -8.41 -9.51
N LEU A 126 -57.53 -8.37 -8.24
CA LEU A 126 -58.30 -8.88 -7.10
C LEU A 126 -59.65 -8.16 -6.94
N VAL A 127 -59.63 -6.82 -6.92
CA VAL A 127 -60.85 -6.02 -6.81
C VAL A 127 -61.76 -6.27 -8.01
N GLY A 128 -61.20 -6.34 -9.23
CA GLY A 128 -61.94 -6.67 -10.43
C GLY A 128 -62.64 -8.03 -10.36
N TRP A 129 -61.94 -9.06 -9.86
CA TRP A 129 -62.50 -10.41 -9.69
C TRP A 129 -63.67 -10.43 -8.70
N ILE A 130 -63.53 -9.73 -7.57
CA ILE A 130 -64.57 -9.60 -6.54
C ILE A 130 -65.79 -8.86 -7.11
N VAL A 131 -65.59 -7.77 -7.85
CA VAL A 131 -66.69 -6.98 -8.45
C VAL A 131 -67.46 -7.79 -9.50
N ILE A 132 -66.74 -8.47 -10.40
CA ILE A 132 -67.36 -9.27 -11.48
C ILE A 132 -68.21 -10.40 -10.88
N ASN A 133 -67.65 -11.18 -9.94
CA ASN A 133 -68.34 -12.32 -9.35
C ASN A 133 -69.40 -11.93 -8.30
N GLY A 134 -69.17 -10.85 -7.54
CA GLY A 134 -70.09 -10.39 -6.50
C GLY A 134 -71.33 -9.67 -7.04
N LEU A 135 -71.20 -8.92 -8.14
CA LEU A 135 -72.34 -8.23 -8.77
C LEU A 135 -73.04 -9.07 -9.84
N HIS A 136 -72.62 -10.33 -10.03
CA HIS A 136 -73.14 -11.21 -11.09
C HIS A 136 -73.09 -10.54 -12.47
N VAL A 137 -72.01 -9.83 -12.75
CA VAL A 137 -71.83 -9.16 -14.03
C VAL A 137 -71.85 -10.25 -15.11
N PHE A 138 -72.70 -10.08 -16.14
CA PHE A 138 -73.01 -11.07 -17.19
C PHE A 138 -73.94 -12.25 -16.82
N GLY A 139 -74.54 -12.27 -15.63
CA GLY A 139 -75.53 -13.31 -15.26
C GLY A 139 -74.96 -14.71 -15.04
N ILE A 140 -73.63 -14.83 -14.91
CA ILE A 140 -72.91 -16.08 -14.69
C ILE A 140 -72.18 -16.00 -13.34
N THR A 141 -72.44 -16.97 -12.46
CA THR A 141 -71.81 -17.15 -11.15
C THR A 141 -70.61 -18.09 -11.26
N PHE A 142 -69.43 -17.57 -11.61
CA PHE A 142 -68.23 -18.41 -11.72
C PHE A 142 -67.61 -18.74 -10.34
N ASP A 143 -67.55 -17.77 -9.43
CA ASP A 143 -67.01 -17.93 -8.07
C ASP A 143 -67.86 -17.15 -7.04
N PRO A 144 -69.01 -17.69 -6.59
CA PRO A 144 -69.87 -17.04 -5.60
C PRO A 144 -69.17 -16.80 -4.26
N TYR A 145 -69.61 -15.78 -3.51
CA TYR A 145 -69.17 -15.58 -2.12
C TYR A 145 -69.39 -16.88 -1.32
N PRO A 146 -68.34 -17.48 -0.70
CA PRO A 146 -67.10 -16.88 -0.18
C PRO A 146 -65.81 -16.98 -1.06
N PHE A 147 -65.92 -17.06 -2.39
CA PHE A 147 -64.80 -17.05 -3.36
C PHE A 147 -63.77 -18.20 -3.19
N ILE A 148 -64.22 -19.45 -3.33
CA ILE A 148 -63.35 -20.62 -3.09
C ILE A 148 -62.25 -20.77 -4.13
N LEU A 149 -62.52 -20.46 -5.40
CA LEU A 149 -61.55 -20.59 -6.48
C LEU A 149 -60.45 -19.54 -6.37
N LEU A 150 -60.83 -18.31 -6.05
CA LEU A 150 -59.89 -17.24 -5.77
C LEU A 150 -58.94 -17.62 -4.62
N ASN A 151 -59.51 -18.10 -3.50
CA ASN A 151 -58.72 -18.50 -2.33
C ASN A 151 -57.75 -19.65 -2.62
N LEU A 152 -58.17 -20.64 -3.43
CA LEU A 152 -57.31 -21.74 -3.83
C LEU A 152 -56.13 -21.25 -4.68
N PHE A 153 -56.40 -20.36 -5.64
CA PHE A 153 -55.37 -19.82 -6.51
C PHE A 153 -54.35 -18.96 -5.75
N LEU A 154 -54.83 -18.07 -4.88
CA LEU A 154 -53.99 -17.23 -4.02
C LEU A 154 -53.08 -18.07 -3.11
N SER A 155 -53.63 -19.14 -2.54
CA SER A 155 -52.89 -20.05 -1.66
C SER A 155 -51.81 -20.82 -2.42
N CYS A 156 -52.09 -21.26 -3.65
CA CYS A 156 -51.10 -21.92 -4.51
C CYS A 156 -49.95 -20.98 -4.90
N ILE A 157 -50.26 -19.73 -5.29
CA ILE A 157 -49.24 -18.71 -5.58
C ILE A 157 -48.40 -18.42 -4.35
N ALA A 158 -49.03 -18.17 -3.20
CA ALA A 158 -48.32 -17.87 -1.96
C ALA A 158 -47.38 -19.00 -1.53
N ALA A 159 -47.82 -20.26 -1.68
CA ALA A 159 -47.00 -21.44 -1.38
C ALA A 159 -45.76 -21.55 -2.29
N LEU A 160 -45.87 -21.19 -3.57
CA LEU A 160 -44.73 -21.17 -4.50
C LEU A 160 -43.84 -19.93 -4.32
N GLN A 161 -44.43 -18.82 -3.88
CA GLN A 161 -43.75 -17.54 -3.74
C GLN A 161 -42.70 -17.56 -2.62
N ALA A 162 -43.01 -18.15 -1.45
CA ALA A 162 -42.10 -18.16 -0.31
C ALA A 162 -40.75 -18.88 -0.61
N PRO A 163 -40.71 -20.08 -1.22
CA PRO A 163 -39.46 -20.73 -1.63
C PRO A 163 -38.69 -19.94 -2.69
N VAL A 164 -39.37 -19.31 -3.66
CA VAL A 164 -38.70 -18.51 -4.71
C VAL A 164 -38.03 -17.28 -4.10
N ILE A 165 -38.72 -16.58 -3.20
CA ILE A 165 -38.15 -15.46 -2.44
C ILE A 165 -36.98 -15.93 -1.57
N MET A 166 -37.13 -17.05 -0.86
CA MET A 166 -36.05 -17.58 -0.03
C MET A 166 -34.82 -18.00 -0.87
N MET A 167 -35.03 -18.55 -2.06
CA MET A 167 -33.95 -18.90 -2.99
C MET A 167 -33.22 -17.66 -3.52
N SER A 168 -33.93 -16.57 -3.83
CA SER A 168 -33.28 -15.32 -4.25
C SER A 168 -32.55 -14.63 -3.09
N GLN A 169 -33.12 -14.66 -1.88
CA GLN A 169 -32.47 -14.15 -0.66
C GLN A 169 -31.21 -14.93 -0.30
N ASN A 170 -31.27 -16.27 -0.28
CA ASN A 170 -30.09 -17.10 -0.01
C ASN A 170 -28.97 -16.84 -1.02
N ARG A 171 -29.33 -16.61 -2.30
CA ARG A 171 -28.37 -16.26 -3.33
C ARG A 171 -27.77 -14.87 -3.10
N ALA A 172 -28.58 -13.86 -2.80
CA ALA A 172 -28.09 -12.52 -2.47
C ALA A 172 -27.14 -12.56 -1.27
N ALA A 173 -27.51 -13.24 -0.19
CA ALA A 173 -26.66 -13.42 0.99
C ALA A 173 -25.34 -14.15 0.69
N TYR A 174 -25.37 -15.14 -0.21
CA TYR A 174 -24.15 -15.81 -0.67
C TYR A 174 -23.23 -14.85 -1.45
N ARG A 175 -23.79 -14.02 -2.36
CA ARG A 175 -22.99 -13.00 -3.06
C ARG A 175 -22.38 -12.00 -2.09
N ASP A 176 -23.16 -11.51 -1.13
CA ASP A 176 -22.70 -10.55 -0.12
C ASP A 176 -21.58 -11.14 0.74
N ARG A 177 -21.70 -12.42 1.13
CA ARG A 177 -20.65 -13.13 1.86
C ARG A 177 -19.36 -13.23 1.06
N MET A 178 -19.44 -13.66 -0.20
CA MET A 178 -18.25 -13.78 -1.06
C MET A 178 -17.59 -12.41 -1.29
N SER A 179 -18.38 -11.35 -1.46
CA SER A 179 -17.87 -9.98 -1.57
C SER A 179 -17.16 -9.56 -0.29
N SER A 180 -17.77 -9.81 0.87
CA SER A 180 -17.19 -9.48 2.17
C SER A 180 -15.90 -10.25 2.45
N GLU A 181 -15.81 -11.52 2.05
CA GLU A 181 -14.58 -12.32 2.17
C GLU A 181 -13.46 -11.76 1.26
N ASN A 182 -13.79 -11.39 0.02
CA ASN A 182 -12.86 -10.74 -0.89
C ASN A 182 -12.37 -9.38 -0.36
N ASP A 183 -13.27 -8.54 0.14
CA ASP A 183 -12.95 -7.23 0.72
C ASP A 183 -12.04 -7.39 1.95
N TYR A 184 -12.29 -8.41 2.78
CA TYR A 184 -11.43 -8.74 3.92
C TYR A 184 -10.00 -9.08 3.47
N HIS A 185 -9.85 -9.92 2.43
CA HIS A 185 -8.53 -10.25 1.89
C HIS A 185 -7.80 -9.05 1.29
N ILE A 186 -8.52 -8.18 0.58
CA ILE A 186 -7.96 -6.92 0.05
C ILE A 186 -7.48 -6.03 1.21
N ASN A 187 -8.26 -5.92 2.28
CA ASN A 187 -7.90 -5.09 3.43
C ASN A 187 -6.66 -5.61 4.15
N LEU A 188 -6.57 -6.93 4.40
CA LEU A 188 -5.37 -7.55 4.97
C LEU A 188 -4.12 -7.30 4.11
N LYS A 189 -4.26 -7.40 2.78
CA LYS A 189 -3.16 -7.12 1.86
C LYS A 189 -2.75 -5.65 1.91
N THR A 190 -3.71 -4.74 1.93
CA THR A 190 -3.48 -3.30 2.06
C THR A 190 -2.77 -2.96 3.37
N GLU A 191 -3.15 -3.61 4.48
CA GLU A 191 -2.48 -3.43 5.77
C GLU A 191 -1.00 -3.85 5.72
N GLU A 192 -0.70 -4.98 5.07
CA GLU A 192 0.68 -5.45 4.92
C GLU A 192 1.50 -4.52 4.02
N GLU A 193 0.95 -4.08 2.88
CA GLU A 193 1.59 -3.10 2.01
C GLU A 193 1.85 -1.78 2.75
N LEU A 194 0.90 -1.31 3.56
CA LEU A 194 1.04 -0.12 4.39
C LEU A 194 2.14 -0.27 5.44
N ARG A 195 2.26 -1.45 6.07
CA ARG A 195 3.32 -1.76 7.04
C ARG A 195 4.70 -1.73 6.39
N ILE A 196 4.83 -2.27 5.19
CA ILE A 196 6.08 -2.24 4.42
C ILE A 196 6.44 -0.80 4.04
N LEU A 197 5.46 -0.01 3.59
CA LEU A 197 5.65 1.40 3.26
C LEU A 197 6.13 2.20 4.49
N HIS A 198 5.52 1.98 5.66
CA HIS A 198 5.95 2.60 6.91
C HIS A 198 7.38 2.22 7.28
N ALA A 199 7.75 0.94 7.21
CA ALA A 199 9.12 0.52 7.48
C ALA A 199 10.14 1.16 6.52
N LYS A 200 9.76 1.40 5.25
CA LYS A 200 10.59 2.15 4.29
C LYS A 200 10.70 3.61 4.67
N MET A 201 9.61 4.25 5.09
CA MET A 201 9.61 5.63 5.54
C MET A 201 10.49 5.82 6.78
N ASP A 202 10.37 4.93 7.78
CA ASP A 202 11.20 4.95 8.99
C ASP A 202 12.69 4.78 8.65
N HIS A 203 13.02 3.83 7.76
CA HIS A 203 14.39 3.64 7.30
C HIS A 203 14.95 4.90 6.61
N LEU A 204 14.16 5.52 5.72
CA LEU A 204 14.58 6.76 5.06
C LEU A 204 14.74 7.90 6.08
N MET A 205 13.80 8.06 7.01
CA MET A 205 13.86 9.13 8.01
C MET A 205 15.04 8.98 8.96
N GLN A 206 15.32 7.77 9.45
CA GLN A 206 16.35 7.58 10.47
C GLN A 206 17.76 7.47 9.86
N HIS A 207 17.94 6.64 8.83
CA HIS A 207 19.28 6.41 8.28
C HIS A 207 19.74 7.50 7.32
N GLN A 208 18.88 7.95 6.39
CA GLN A 208 19.32 8.94 5.40
C GLN A 208 19.45 10.34 5.99
N PHE A 209 18.60 10.71 6.96
CA PHE A 209 18.70 12.05 7.56
C PHE A 209 20.02 12.22 8.31
N ASP A 210 20.37 11.25 9.17
CA ASP A 210 21.63 11.25 9.92
C ASP A 210 22.85 11.27 8.97
N HIS A 211 22.82 10.45 7.93
CA HIS A 211 23.91 10.37 6.96
C HIS A 211 24.05 11.67 6.14
N ASN A 212 22.93 12.28 5.73
CA ASN A 212 22.94 13.56 5.02
C ASN A 212 23.48 14.69 5.89
N LEU A 213 23.18 14.70 7.19
CA LEU A 213 23.76 15.66 8.13
C LEU A 213 25.26 15.45 8.30
N GLU A 214 25.72 14.20 8.39
CA GLU A 214 27.15 13.90 8.49
C GLU A 214 27.94 14.30 7.24
N ILE A 215 27.40 14.03 6.04
CA ILE A 215 27.99 14.50 4.78
C ILE A 215 28.05 16.04 4.76
N GLN A 216 26.96 16.72 5.11
CA GLN A 216 26.92 18.19 5.14
C GLN A 216 27.94 18.77 6.12
N ALA A 217 28.09 18.17 7.31
CA ALA A 217 29.10 18.58 8.29
C ALA A 217 30.52 18.41 7.74
N MET A 218 30.81 17.31 7.04
CA MET A 218 32.13 17.07 6.45
C MET A 218 32.41 18.01 5.27
N ILE A 219 31.40 18.32 4.45
CA ILE A 219 31.54 19.34 3.40
C ILE A 219 31.85 20.70 4.01
N PHE A 220 31.19 21.07 5.10
CA PHE A 220 31.49 22.33 5.81
C PHE A 220 32.91 22.36 6.35
N GLU A 221 33.40 21.25 6.93
CA GLU A 221 34.79 21.09 7.37
C GLU A 221 35.76 21.32 6.21
N ILE A 222 35.59 20.63 5.09
CA ILE A 222 36.40 20.78 3.86
C ILE A 222 36.37 22.23 3.34
N LEU A 223 35.20 22.86 3.28
CA LEU A 223 35.08 24.25 2.83
C LEU A 223 35.84 25.23 3.75
N SER A 224 35.80 24.97 5.06
CA SER A 224 36.55 25.75 6.04
C SER A 224 38.07 25.60 5.84
N GLU A 225 38.54 24.39 5.57
CA GLU A 225 39.95 24.08 5.29
C GLU A 225 40.42 24.74 3.98
N ILE A 226 39.64 24.63 2.90
CA ILE A 226 39.93 25.28 1.61
C ILE A 226 40.06 26.79 1.78
N ARG A 227 39.15 27.40 2.57
CA ARG A 227 39.20 28.85 2.85
C ARG A 227 40.50 29.25 3.55
N ILE A 228 41.00 28.43 4.48
CA ILE A 228 42.26 28.70 5.19
C ILE A 228 43.44 28.62 4.22
N THR A 229 43.45 27.61 3.35
CA THR A 229 44.52 27.41 2.35
C THR A 229 44.57 28.53 1.31
N GLN A 230 43.42 29.13 0.95
CA GLN A 230 43.34 30.24 -0.01
C GLN A 230 43.70 31.61 0.59
N LYS A 231 43.76 31.74 1.91
CA LYS A 231 44.15 32.99 2.58
C LYS A 231 45.68 33.15 2.46
N LYS A 232 46.11 33.90 1.44
CA LYS A 232 47.50 34.38 1.28
C LYS A 232 47.90 35.28 2.44
#